data_AF-A0A1W0CFW4-F1
#
_entry.id   AF-A0A1W0CFW4-F1
#
_cell.length_a   1.000
_cell.length_b   1.000
_cell.length_c   1.000
_cell.angle_alpha   90.00
_cell.angle_beta   90.00
_cell.angle_gamma   90.00
#
_symmetry.space_group_name_H-M   'P 1'
#
loop_
_entity.id
_entity.type
_entity.pdbx_description
1 polymer ?
#
loop_
_entity_poly.entity_id
_entity_poly.type
_entity_poly.pdbx_seq_one_letter_code
_entity_poly.pdbx_strand_id
1 'polypeptide(L)'
;MRALLLKALAVLAALALAWWLGWDARGDAEQRKQAGRELAAARQALASFAAEAARLDGLAGRIQQQADALAGKTQTRIVEYRTHEKLVPLPADCRVDAERLRQLAAGVADVNAAIAVAQSDRASAADKPADN
;
A
#
# COMPACT_ATOMS: atom_id res chain seq x y z
N MET A 1 -35.39 -45.54 55.25
CA MET A 1 -34.83 -44.17 55.15
C MET A 1 -33.54 -44.10 54.31
N ARG A 2 -32.51 -44.93 54.55
CA ARG A 2 -31.26 -44.93 53.76
C ARG A 2 -31.43 -45.11 52.24
N ALA A 3 -32.32 -46.01 51.79
CA ALA A 3 -32.56 -46.25 50.38
C ALA A 3 -33.22 -45.04 49.64
N LEU A 4 -34.02 -44.25 50.35
CA LEU A 4 -34.61 -43.02 49.82
C LEU A 4 -33.56 -41.91 49.68
N LEU A 5 -32.66 -41.80 50.66
CA LEU A 5 -31.53 -40.85 50.61
C LEU A 5 -30.56 -41.16 49.47
N LEU A 6 -30.25 -42.44 49.23
CA LEU A 6 -29.38 -42.85 48.11
C LEU A 6 -30.01 -42.55 46.75
N LYS A 7 -31.33 -42.78 46.60
CA LYS A 7 -32.05 -42.41 45.37
C LYS A 7 -32.08 -40.89 45.16
N ALA A 8 -32.32 -40.12 46.22
CA ALA A 8 -32.31 -38.66 46.14
C ALA A 8 -30.93 -38.11 45.75
N LEU A 9 -29.85 -38.66 46.31
CA LEU A 9 -28.48 -38.32 45.94
C LEU A 9 -28.16 -38.66 44.48
N ALA A 10 -28.61 -39.81 43.99
CA ALA A 10 -28.40 -40.21 42.59
C ALA A 10 -29.11 -39.25 41.61
N VAL A 11 -30.33 -38.82 41.93
CA VAL A 11 -31.07 -37.85 41.11
C VAL A 11 -30.38 -36.47 41.11
N LEU A 12 -29.91 -36.01 42.27
CA LEU A 12 -29.18 -34.75 42.37
C LEU A 12 -27.85 -34.80 41.61
N ALA A 13 -27.12 -35.92 41.68
CA ALA A 13 -25.88 -36.11 40.92
C ALA A 13 -26.13 -36.09 39.40
N ALA A 14 -27.21 -36.73 38.94
CA ALA A 14 -27.59 -36.71 37.52
C ALA A 14 -27.95 -35.29 37.04
N LEU A 15 -28.69 -34.52 37.85
CA LEU A 15 -29.02 -33.13 37.54
C LEU A 15 -27.78 -32.23 37.49
N ALA A 16 -26.85 -32.40 38.43
CA ALA A 16 -25.59 -31.65 38.46
C ALA A 16 -24.74 -31.93 37.22
N LEU A 17 -24.62 -33.19 36.80
CA LEU A 17 -23.90 -33.58 35.59
C LEU A 17 -24.56 -33.02 34.32
N ALA A 18 -25.89 -33.09 34.22
CA ALA A 18 -26.61 -32.54 33.08
C ALA A 18 -26.46 -31.02 32.98
N TRP A 19 -26.48 -30.32 34.10
CA TRP A 19 -26.25 -28.88 34.15
C TRP A 19 -24.81 -28.51 33.76
N TRP A 20 -23.82 -29.25 34.25
CA TRP A 20 -22.42 -29.06 33.90
C TRP A 20 -22.15 -29.28 32.40
N LEU A 21 -22.64 -30.40 31.84
CA LEU A 21 -22.52 -30.70 30.40
C LEU A 21 -23.21 -29.64 29.52
N GLY A 22 -24.39 -29.15 29.94
CA GLY A 22 -25.09 -28.08 29.23
C GLY A 22 -24.36 -26.74 29.29
N TRP A 23 -23.66 -26.45 30.40
CA TRP A 23 -22.82 -25.26 30.54
C TRP A 23 -21.58 -25.34 29.64
N ASP A 24 -20.88 -26.47 29.66
CA ASP A 24 -19.68 -26.73 28.87
C ASP A 24 -19.97 -26.65 27.36
N ALA A 25 -21.04 -27.31 26.90
CA ALA A 25 -21.47 -27.25 25.51
C ALA A 25 -21.84 -25.83 25.04
N ARG A 26 -22.31 -24.97 25.96
CA ARG A 26 -22.62 -23.57 25.67
C ARG A 26 -21.32 -22.75 25.52
N GLY A 27 -20.31 -23.04 26.33
CA GLY A 27 -18.96 -22.46 26.18
C GLY A 27 -18.33 -22.81 24.83
N ASP A 28 -18.36 -24.09 24.45
CA ASP A 28 -17.89 -24.58 23.16
C ASP A 28 -18.58 -23.90 21.97
N ALA A 29 -19.91 -23.72 22.06
CA ALA A 29 -20.69 -23.08 21.01
C ALA A 29 -20.27 -21.62 20.82
N GLU A 30 -20.00 -20.88 21.90
CA GLU A 30 -19.51 -19.50 21.81
C GLU A 30 -18.07 -19.43 21.30
N GLN A 31 -17.18 -20.33 21.73
CA GLN A 31 -15.82 -20.40 21.19
C GLN A 31 -15.81 -20.67 19.68
N ARG A 32 -16.65 -21.60 19.19
CA ARG A 32 -16.76 -21.86 17.73
C ARG A 32 -17.28 -20.65 16.97
N LYS A 33 -18.23 -19.90 17.54
CA LYS A 33 -18.71 -18.65 16.93
C LYS A 33 -17.65 -17.55 16.92
N GLN A 34 -16.83 -17.46 17.96
CA GLN A 34 -15.71 -16.51 18.02
C GLN A 34 -14.63 -16.88 17.00
N ALA A 35 -14.17 -18.14 17.00
CA ALA A 35 -13.22 -18.65 16.02
C ALA A 35 -13.72 -18.46 14.57
N GLY A 36 -15.02 -18.70 14.32
CA GLY A 36 -15.63 -18.44 13.02
C GLY A 36 -15.62 -16.96 12.61
N ARG A 37 -15.85 -16.05 13.58
CA ARG A 37 -15.76 -14.60 13.35
C ARG A 37 -14.32 -14.16 13.10
N GLU A 38 -13.36 -14.67 13.86
CA GLU A 38 -11.93 -14.40 13.65
C GLU A 38 -11.44 -14.91 12.30
N LEU A 39 -11.84 -16.12 11.90
CA LEU A 39 -11.55 -16.66 10.56
C LEU A 39 -12.17 -15.80 9.45
N ALA A 40 -13.40 -15.33 9.63
CA ALA A 40 -14.05 -14.44 8.67
C ALA A 40 -13.33 -13.09 8.58
N ALA A 41 -12.97 -12.50 9.73
CA ALA A 41 -12.21 -11.25 9.80
C ALA A 41 -10.82 -11.39 9.14
N ALA A 42 -10.11 -12.50 9.42
CA ALA A 42 -8.81 -12.78 8.81
C ALA A 42 -8.91 -12.93 7.29
N ARG A 43 -9.95 -13.62 6.79
CA ARG A 43 -10.20 -13.74 5.34
C ARG A 43 -10.52 -12.39 4.71
N GLN A 44 -11.30 -11.56 5.40
CA GLN A 44 -11.63 -10.22 4.91
C GLN A 44 -10.39 -9.31 4.88
N ALA A 45 -9.53 -9.38 5.89
CA ALA A 45 -8.25 -8.68 5.91
C ALA A 45 -7.33 -9.13 4.76
N LEU A 46 -7.24 -10.45 4.51
CA LEU A 46 -6.48 -10.97 3.37
C LEU A 46 -7.02 -10.47 2.03
N ALA A 47 -8.35 -10.39 1.88
CA ALA A 47 -8.96 -9.87 0.67
C ALA A 47 -8.70 -8.36 0.47
N SER A 48 -8.74 -7.56 1.55
CA SER A 48 -8.40 -6.14 1.46
C SER A 48 -6.92 -5.93 1.13
N PHE A 49 -6.01 -6.69 1.77
CA PHE A 49 -4.59 -6.66 1.43
C PHE A 49 -4.33 -7.02 -0.04
N ALA A 50 -4.98 -8.07 -0.57
CA ALA A 50 -4.85 -8.44 -1.97
C ALA A 50 -5.35 -7.34 -2.92
N ALA A 51 -6.46 -6.68 -2.59
CA ALA A 51 -6.99 -5.56 -3.37
C ALA A 51 -6.07 -4.34 -3.34
N GLU A 52 -5.49 -4.03 -2.18
CA GLU A 52 -4.53 -2.94 -2.01
C GLU A 52 -3.22 -3.23 -2.75
N ALA A 53 -2.72 -4.46 -2.69
CA ALA A 53 -1.54 -4.88 -3.45
C ALA A 53 -1.76 -4.74 -4.96
N ALA A 54 -2.91 -5.20 -5.48
CA ALA A 54 -3.24 -5.05 -6.90
C ALA A 54 -3.36 -3.58 -7.32
N ARG A 55 -3.89 -2.72 -6.43
CA ARG A 55 -3.97 -1.27 -6.68
C ARG A 55 -2.59 -0.63 -6.73
N LEU A 56 -1.69 -1.00 -5.83
CA LEU A 56 -0.31 -0.51 -5.79
C LEU A 56 0.48 -0.98 -7.02
N ASP A 57 0.33 -2.24 -7.42
CA ASP A 57 0.95 -2.77 -8.64
C ASP A 57 0.47 -2.03 -9.89
N GLY A 58 -0.84 -1.78 -10.01
CA GLY A 58 -1.39 -0.96 -11.10
C GLY A 58 -0.94 0.51 -11.08
N LEU A 59 -0.61 1.07 -9.91
CA LEU A 59 0.01 2.40 -9.80
C LEU A 59 1.47 2.37 -10.23
N ALA A 60 2.23 1.37 -9.78
CA ALA A 60 3.63 1.17 -10.16
C ALA A 60 3.78 1.01 -11.67
N GLY A 61 2.93 0.19 -12.31
CA GLY A 61 2.92 0.02 -13.76
C GLY A 61 2.65 1.32 -14.53
N ARG A 62 1.73 2.16 -14.04
CA ARG A 62 1.46 3.47 -14.66
C ARG A 62 2.63 4.45 -14.51
N ILE A 63 3.28 4.46 -13.35
CA ILE A 63 4.48 5.28 -13.13
C ILE A 63 5.60 4.83 -14.06
N GLN A 64 5.82 3.52 -14.21
CA GLN A 64 6.82 2.97 -15.11
C GLN A 64 6.55 3.36 -16.57
N GLN A 65 5.30 3.21 -17.04
CA GLN A 65 4.91 3.63 -18.39
C GLN A 65 5.14 5.12 -18.64
N GLN A 66 4.85 5.98 -17.66
CA GLN A 66 5.10 7.41 -17.77
C GLN A 66 6.60 7.73 -17.81
N ALA A 67 7.40 7.04 -16.99
CA ALA A 67 8.85 7.17 -16.99
C ALA A 67 9.45 6.75 -18.34
N ASP A 68 9.03 5.62 -18.89
CA ASP A 68 9.48 5.13 -20.19
C ASP A 68 9.06 6.06 -21.33
N ALA A 69 7.83 6.57 -21.31
CA ALA A 69 7.35 7.55 -22.29
C ALA A 69 8.14 8.86 -22.21
N LEU A 70 8.50 9.31 -21.00
CA LEU A 70 9.31 10.52 -20.80
C LEU A 70 10.74 10.31 -21.29
N ALA A 71 11.35 9.16 -20.99
CA ALA A 71 12.68 8.80 -21.46
C ALA A 71 12.73 8.74 -23.00
N GLY A 72 11.74 8.10 -23.62
CA GLY A 72 11.62 8.02 -25.08
C GLY A 72 11.52 9.39 -25.75
N LYS A 73 10.61 10.27 -25.27
CA LYS A 73 10.46 11.63 -25.80
C LYS A 73 11.73 12.47 -25.65
N THR A 74 12.43 12.33 -24.52
CA THR A 74 13.68 13.05 -24.24
C THR A 74 14.77 12.63 -25.22
N GLN A 75 14.93 11.32 -25.45
CA GLN A 75 15.92 10.80 -26.39
C GLN A 75 15.65 11.28 -27.83
N THR A 76 14.39 11.23 -28.29
CA THR A 76 14.02 11.72 -29.62
C THR A 76 14.33 13.20 -29.78
N ARG A 77 13.94 14.04 -28.80
CA ARG A 77 14.21 15.48 -28.82
C ARG A 77 15.71 15.79 -28.86
N ILE A 78 16.54 15.08 -28.08
CA ILE A 78 18.00 15.29 -28.07
C ILE A 78 18.60 15.02 -29.46
N VAL A 79 18.18 13.92 -30.10
CA VAL A 79 18.67 13.56 -31.44
C VAL A 79 18.18 14.57 -32.48
N GLU A 80 16.92 15.00 -32.42
CA GLU A 80 16.35 16.02 -33.29
C GLU A 80 17.13 17.34 -33.18
N TYR A 81 17.32 17.87 -31.98
CA TYR A 81 18.04 19.13 -31.77
C TYR A 81 19.49 19.05 -32.25
N ARG A 82 20.19 17.95 -31.93
CA ARG A 82 21.58 17.75 -32.37
C ARG A 82 21.70 17.59 -33.88
N THR A 83 20.72 16.98 -34.52
CA THR A 83 20.68 16.84 -35.99
C THR A 83 20.36 18.18 -36.64
N HIS A 84 19.41 18.93 -36.07
CA HIS A 84 19.04 20.26 -36.57
C HIS A 84 20.19 21.26 -36.47
N GLU A 85 20.93 21.26 -35.37
CA GLU A 85 22.13 22.10 -35.19
C GLU A 85 23.20 21.85 -36.26
N LYS A 86 23.37 20.59 -36.68
CA LYS A 86 24.31 20.22 -37.76
C LYS A 86 23.82 20.66 -39.15
N LEU A 87 22.51 20.58 -39.39
CA LEU A 87 21.91 20.88 -40.69
C LEU A 87 21.69 22.38 -40.89
N VAL A 88 21.40 23.11 -39.82
CA VAL A 88 21.12 24.55 -39.81
C VAL A 88 21.96 25.19 -38.69
N PRO A 89 23.27 25.38 -38.92
CA PRO A 89 24.11 26.02 -37.94
C PRO A 89 23.62 27.45 -37.69
N LEU A 90 23.62 27.87 -36.42
CA LEU A 90 23.26 29.24 -36.09
C LEU A 90 24.25 30.20 -36.79
N PRO A 91 23.76 31.32 -37.34
CA PRO A 91 24.64 32.34 -37.93
C PRO A 91 25.64 32.84 -36.89
N ALA A 92 26.87 33.17 -37.31
CA ALA A 92 28.00 33.49 -36.42
C ALA A 92 27.72 34.62 -35.41
N ASP A 93 26.75 35.49 -35.73
CA ASP A 93 26.33 36.63 -34.90
C ASP A 93 25.17 36.30 -33.95
N CYS A 94 24.60 35.09 -34.01
CA CYS A 94 23.50 34.68 -33.14
C CYS A 94 24.04 34.29 -31.75
N ARG A 95 24.10 35.28 -30.86
CA ARG A 95 24.37 35.05 -29.43
C ARG A 95 23.06 35.02 -28.65
N VAL A 96 22.99 34.14 -27.65
CA VAL A 96 21.88 34.14 -26.69
C VAL A 96 21.91 35.46 -25.94
N ASP A 97 20.80 36.20 -25.97
CA ASP A 97 20.68 37.47 -25.25
C ASP A 97 20.67 37.26 -23.73
N ALA A 98 21.08 38.29 -22.98
CA ALA A 98 21.21 38.21 -21.52
C ALA A 98 19.87 38.00 -20.80
N GLU A 99 18.74 38.31 -21.44
CA GLU A 99 17.41 38.10 -20.87
C GLU A 99 16.97 36.65 -21.04
N ARG A 100 17.16 36.05 -22.22
CA ARG A 100 16.97 34.61 -22.44
C ARG A 100 17.83 33.79 -21.51
N LEU A 101 19.11 34.11 -21.36
CA LEU A 101 20.01 33.40 -20.44
C LEU A 101 19.47 33.40 -19.00
N ARG A 102 18.93 34.53 -18.53
CA ARG A 102 18.28 34.62 -17.22
C ARG A 102 17.01 33.77 -17.13
N GLN A 103 16.17 33.77 -18.16
CA GLN A 103 14.96 32.94 -18.21
C GLN A 103 15.30 31.43 -18.21
N LEU A 104 16.31 31.01 -18.97
CA LEU A 104 16.78 29.62 -18.94
C LEU A 104 17.32 29.24 -17.56
N ALA A 105 18.13 30.10 -16.94
CA ALA A 105 18.66 29.86 -15.61
C ALA A 105 17.56 29.76 -14.53
N ALA A 106 16.54 30.62 -14.62
CA ALA A 106 15.37 30.56 -13.74
C ALA A 106 14.60 29.24 -13.92
N GLY A 107 14.33 28.84 -15.17
CA GLY A 107 13.66 27.56 -15.45
C GLY A 107 14.44 26.34 -14.95
N VAL A 108 15.77 26.35 -15.05
CA VAL A 108 16.63 25.29 -14.49
C VAL A 108 16.58 25.28 -12.96
N ALA A 109 16.59 26.45 -12.32
CA ALA A 109 16.49 26.57 -10.88
C ALA A 109 15.14 26.03 -10.36
N ASP A 110 14.05 26.37 -11.03
CA ASP A 110 12.69 25.90 -10.69
C ASP A 110 12.58 24.38 -10.78
N VAL A 111 13.11 23.78 -11.86
CA VAL A 111 13.13 22.32 -12.03
C VAL A 111 13.99 21.66 -10.96
N ASN A 112 15.17 22.20 -10.66
CA ASN A 112 16.04 21.65 -9.61
C ASN A 112 15.37 21.73 -8.23
N ALA A 113 14.67 22.82 -7.93
CA ALA A 113 13.90 22.97 -6.70
C ALA A 113 12.79 21.91 -6.62
N ALA A 114 12.04 21.69 -7.70
CA ALA A 114 11.02 20.65 -7.76
C ALA A 114 11.59 19.24 -7.55
N ILE A 115 12.76 18.94 -8.14
CA ILE A 115 13.45 17.66 -7.94
C ILE A 115 13.88 17.48 -6.49
N ALA A 116 14.46 18.51 -5.87
CA ALA A 116 14.91 18.47 -4.48
C ALA A 116 13.75 18.22 -3.49
N VAL A 117 12.59 18.85 -3.72
CA VAL A 117 11.37 18.59 -2.95
C VAL A 117 10.92 17.14 -3.12
N ALA A 118 10.80 16.65 -4.36
CA ALA A 118 10.38 15.27 -4.64
C ALA A 118 11.32 14.20 -4.07
N GLN A 119 12.63 14.48 -4.00
CA GLN A 119 13.61 13.60 -3.37
C GLN A 119 13.49 13.58 -1.84
N SER A 120 13.22 14.74 -1.23
CA SER A 120 13.02 14.87 0.22
C SER A 120 11.75 14.15 0.69
N ASP A 121 10.68 14.19 -0.12
CA ASP A 121 9.44 13.45 0.12
C ASP A 121 9.65 11.93 0.03
N ARG A 122 10.47 11.45 -0.92
CA ARG A 122 10.83 10.02 -1.00
C ARG A 122 11.67 9.55 0.18
N ALA A 123 12.63 10.34 0.63
CA ALA A 123 13.44 10.01 1.80
C ALA A 123 12.57 9.92 3.06
N SER A 124 11.63 10.86 3.24
CA SER A 124 10.70 10.87 4.39
C SER A 124 9.69 9.71 4.35
N ALA A 125 9.27 9.28 3.14
CA ALA A 125 8.38 8.13 2.98
C ALA A 125 9.08 6.78 3.22
N ALA A 126 10.39 6.68 2.96
CA ALA A 126 11.18 5.47 3.18
C ALA A 126 11.52 5.24 4.67
N ASP A 127 11.51 6.30 5.48
CA ASP A 127 11.90 6.27 6.89
C ASP A 127 10.73 6.07 7.86
N LYS A 128 9.48 6.02 7.35
CA LYS A 128 8.31 5.72 8.17
C LYS A 128 8.25 4.20 8.39
N PRO A 129 8.44 3.69 9.64
CA PRO A 129 8.30 2.28 9.91
C PRO A 129 6.87 1.86 9.56
N ALA A 130 6.72 0.70 8.91
CA ALA A 130 5.42 0.09 8.70
C ALA A 130 4.85 -0.25 10.08
N ASP A 131 3.93 0.59 10.57
CA ASP A 131 3.18 0.32 11.78
C ASP A 131 2.37 -0.97 11.55
N ASN A 132 2.80 -2.05 12.20
CA ASN A 132 2.14 -3.35 12.24
C ASN A 132 0.91 -3.34 13.15
#